data_AF-A0A6V8KWW8-F1
#
_entry.id   AF-A0A6V8KWW8-F1
#
_cell.length_a   1.000
_cell.length_b   1.000
_cell.length_c   1.000
_cell.angle_alpha   90.00
_cell.angle_beta   90.00
_cell.angle_gamma   90.00
#
_symmetry.space_group_name_H-M   'P 1'
#
loop_
_entity.id
_entity.type
_entity.pdbx_description
1 polymer ?
#
loop_
_entity_poly.entity_id
_entity_poly.type
_entity_poly.pdbx_seq_one_letter_code
_entity_poly.pdbx_strand_id
1 'polypeptide(L)'
;MTAPLPGEVGIPIQVSEQQLTVMLREAFARGEDPNVPFVWQDLDSELFVDLRTLRVALRDGLLLVGLTVRCDETGGDRGEGIELVVPIALGSQAEPAGLVGTVETAARGPSALVVAVWGETVVAATWLAFLAVCREVAGRAGLDAKRQPLLPGAVWAAPGRLGVVPQARHAIDQAGLS
;
A
#
# COMPACT_ATOMS: atom_id res chain seq x y z
N MET A 1 11.09 3.77 -28.74
CA MET A 1 10.67 2.52 -28.09
C MET A 1 9.31 2.13 -28.65
N THR A 2 9.14 0.89 -29.10
CA THR A 2 7.85 0.36 -29.55
C THR A 2 6.98 0.09 -28.32
N ALA A 3 5.67 0.35 -28.40
CA ALA A 3 4.75 0.05 -27.31
C ALA A 3 4.67 -1.48 -27.05
N PRO A 4 4.53 -1.93 -25.79
CA PRO A 4 4.41 -3.34 -25.47
C PRO A 4 3.13 -3.94 -26.08
N LEU A 5 3.20 -5.21 -26.47
CA LEU A 5 2.08 -5.98 -26.98
C LEU A 5 1.06 -6.26 -25.85
N PRO A 6 -0.23 -6.50 -26.19
CA PRO A 6 -1.23 -6.82 -25.17
C PRO A 6 -0.82 -8.02 -24.30
N GLY A 7 -0.89 -7.85 -22.98
CA GLY A 7 -0.49 -8.86 -21.99
C GLY A 7 1.03 -9.00 -21.78
N GLU A 8 1.87 -8.26 -22.52
CA GLU A 8 3.33 -8.33 -22.39
C GLU A 8 3.79 -7.88 -21.01
N VAL A 9 4.66 -8.67 -20.40
CA VAL A 9 5.27 -8.42 -19.10
C VAL A 9 6.55 -7.62 -19.29
N GLY A 10 6.67 -6.50 -18.57
CA GLY A 10 7.82 -5.61 -18.62
C GLY A 10 8.88 -5.92 -17.56
N ILE A 11 9.95 -5.13 -17.58
CA ILE A 11 11.05 -5.23 -16.61
C ILE A 11 10.56 -4.72 -15.24
N PRO A 12 10.86 -5.44 -14.13
CA PRO A 12 10.46 -5.00 -12.80
C PRO A 12 11.00 -3.61 -12.45
N ILE A 13 10.10 -2.72 -11.99
CA ILE A 13 10.47 -1.43 -11.42
C ILE A 13 10.66 -1.62 -9.91
N GLN A 14 11.82 -1.20 -9.42
CA GLN A 14 12.16 -1.30 -8.00
C GLN A 14 12.05 0.06 -7.33
N VAL A 15 11.45 0.07 -6.14
CA VAL A 15 11.43 1.23 -5.25
C VAL A 15 12.11 0.86 -3.94
N SER A 16 12.92 1.78 -3.42
CA SER A 16 13.51 1.64 -2.09
C SER A 16 12.44 1.77 -1.00
N GLU A 17 12.75 1.27 0.19
CA GLU A 17 11.90 1.44 1.38
C GLU A 17 11.55 2.91 1.63
N GLN A 18 12.51 3.83 1.50
CA GLN A 18 12.27 5.28 1.67
C GLN A 18 11.31 5.84 0.62
N GLN A 19 11.48 5.47 -0.65
CA GLN A 19 10.56 5.89 -1.72
C GLN A 19 9.17 5.32 -1.50
N LEU A 20 9.07 4.05 -1.07
CA LEU A 20 7.81 3.40 -0.75
C LEU A 20 7.09 4.09 0.41
N THR A 21 7.79 4.48 1.48
CA THR A 21 7.23 5.27 2.58
C THR A 21 6.61 6.56 2.08
N VAL A 22 7.31 7.31 1.23
CA VAL A 22 6.78 8.55 0.64
C VAL A 22 5.52 8.27 -0.19
N MET A 23 5.57 7.28 -1.10
CA MET A 23 4.43 6.94 -1.95
C MET A 23 3.22 6.48 -1.16
N LEU A 24 3.40 5.64 -0.14
CA LEU A 24 2.31 5.19 0.73
C LEU A 24 1.70 6.36 1.50
N ARG A 25 2.53 7.28 1.99
CA ARG A 25 2.05 8.47 2.68
C ARG A 25 1.14 9.33 1.79
N GLU A 26 1.54 9.57 0.55
CA GLU A 26 0.70 10.28 -0.43
C GLU A 26 -0.58 9.48 -0.75
N ALA A 27 -0.47 8.16 -0.90
CA ALA A 27 -1.61 7.30 -1.20
C ALA A 27 -2.64 7.26 -0.05
N PHE A 28 -2.19 7.31 1.21
CA PHE A 28 -3.06 7.45 2.38
C PHE A 28 -3.77 8.79 2.42
N ALA A 29 -3.07 9.88 2.08
CA ALA A 29 -3.64 11.23 2.10
C ALA A 29 -4.68 11.46 0.99
N ARG A 30 -4.74 10.62 -0.05
CA ARG A 30 -5.75 10.66 -1.13
C ARG A 30 -5.94 12.04 -1.77
N GLY A 31 -4.85 12.80 -1.90
CA GLY A 31 -4.85 14.14 -2.51
C GLY A 31 -4.95 15.30 -1.50
N GLU A 32 -5.09 15.02 -0.21
CA GLU A 32 -4.92 15.99 0.87
C GLU A 32 -3.45 16.13 1.28
N ASP A 33 -3.14 17.08 2.18
CA ASP A 33 -1.78 17.29 2.68
C ASP A 33 -1.37 16.19 3.68
N PRO A 34 -0.42 15.31 3.36
CA PRO A 34 0.02 14.23 4.25
C PRO A 34 0.73 14.71 5.53
N ASN A 35 1.03 16.00 5.66
CA ASN A 35 1.67 16.57 6.85
C ASN A 35 0.66 17.05 7.91
N VAL A 36 -0.63 17.03 7.58
CA VAL A 36 -1.72 17.37 8.51
C VAL A 36 -2.30 16.06 9.07
N PRO A 37 -2.53 15.96 10.39
CA PRO A 37 -3.21 14.78 10.96
C PRO A 37 -4.61 14.61 10.39
N PHE A 38 -4.96 13.37 10.05
CA PHE A 38 -6.28 12.99 9.56
C PHE A 38 -7.15 12.51 10.72
N VAL A 39 -8.46 12.72 10.63
CA VAL A 39 -9.43 12.10 11.53
C VAL A 39 -10.27 11.13 10.72
N TRP A 40 -10.16 9.84 11.04
CA TRP A 40 -11.10 8.83 10.56
C TRP A 40 -12.23 8.72 11.57
N GLN A 41 -13.46 8.57 11.08
CA GLN A 41 -14.65 8.49 11.91
C GLN A 41 -15.40 7.20 11.62
N ASP A 42 -15.84 6.53 12.68
CA ASP A 42 -16.76 5.40 12.63
C ASP A 42 -17.81 5.58 13.74
N LEU A 43 -19.04 5.88 13.34
CA LEU A 43 -20.13 6.29 14.24
C LEU A 43 -19.70 7.42 15.18
N ASP A 44 -19.61 7.15 16.49
CA ASP A 44 -19.24 8.10 17.53
C ASP A 44 -17.75 8.04 17.90
N SER A 45 -16.96 7.20 17.22
CA SER A 45 -15.53 7.03 17.47
C SER A 45 -14.68 7.78 16.45
N GLU A 46 -13.63 8.44 16.93
CA GLU A 46 -12.66 9.15 16.10
C GLU A 46 -11.26 8.55 16.25
N LEU A 47 -10.55 8.42 15.14
CA LEU A 47 -9.16 7.98 15.07
C LEU A 47 -8.33 9.05 14.37
N PHE A 48 -7.47 9.70 15.15
CA PHE A 48 -6.44 10.56 14.62
C PHE A 48 -5.30 9.71 14.05
N VAL A 49 -4.94 9.94 12.79
CA VAL A 49 -3.86 9.24 12.09
C VAL A 49 -2.74 10.21 11.74
N ASP A 50 -1.53 9.95 12.24
CA ASP A 50 -0.34 10.76 11.95
C ASP A 50 0.55 10.11 10.89
N LEU A 51 0.31 10.46 9.63
CA LEU A 51 1.05 9.94 8.48
C LEU A 51 2.52 10.37 8.45
N ARG A 52 2.93 11.40 9.21
CA ARG A 52 4.36 11.81 9.29
C ARG A 52 5.20 10.77 10.00
N THR A 53 4.55 9.93 10.81
CA THR A 53 5.18 8.84 11.56
C THR A 53 5.05 7.49 10.87
N LEU A 54 4.52 7.46 9.63
CA LEU A 54 4.38 6.23 8.85
C LEU A 54 5.73 5.51 8.75
N ARG A 55 5.75 4.25 9.16
CA ARG A 55 6.92 3.38 9.06
C ARG A 55 6.67 2.27 8.06
N VAL A 56 7.69 1.97 7.28
CA VAL A 56 7.69 0.83 6.35
C VAL A 56 8.90 -0.02 6.67
N ALA A 57 8.70 -1.33 6.72
CA ALA A 57 9.80 -2.28 6.75
C ALA A 57 9.57 -3.37 5.71
N LEU A 58 10.59 -3.64 4.90
CA LEU A 58 10.56 -4.70 3.91
C LEU A 58 11.41 -5.89 4.36
N ARG A 59 10.85 -7.09 4.20
CA ARG A 59 11.50 -8.38 4.39
C ARG A 59 11.26 -9.22 3.14
N ASP A 60 11.89 -10.39 3.08
CA ASP A 60 11.64 -11.31 1.97
C ASP A 60 10.17 -11.75 1.98
N GLY A 61 9.45 -11.45 0.90
CA GLY A 61 8.02 -11.77 0.77
C GLY A 61 7.07 -11.03 1.72
N LEU A 62 7.52 -9.96 2.39
CA LEU A 62 6.70 -9.29 3.41
C LEU A 62 6.94 -7.78 3.44
N LEU A 63 5.84 -7.04 3.44
CA LEU A 63 5.78 -5.60 3.69
C LEU A 63 5.08 -5.38 5.04
N LEU A 64 5.71 -4.62 5.93
CA LEU A 64 5.11 -4.16 7.18
C LEU A 64 4.86 -2.66 7.08
N VAL A 65 3.62 -2.23 7.34
CA VAL A 65 3.24 -0.81 7.38
C VAL A 65 2.79 -0.45 8.79
N GLY A 66 3.52 0.45 9.44
CA GLY A 66 3.22 0.96 10.78
C GLY A 66 2.60 2.34 10.71
N LEU A 67 1.40 2.49 11.30
CA LEU A 67 0.66 3.73 11.41
C LEU A 67 0.52 4.11 12.89
N THR A 68 0.97 5.31 13.26
CA THR A 68 0.70 5.84 14.60
C THR A 68 -0.69 6.46 14.61
N VAL A 69 -1.51 6.03 15.55
CA VAL A 69 -2.89 6.48 15.73
C VAL A 69 -3.16 6.92 17.16
N ARG A 70 -4.16 7.78 17.32
CA ARG A 70 -4.65 8.26 18.61
C ARG A 70 -6.18 8.29 18.58
N CYS A 71 -6.81 7.79 19.63
CA CYS A 71 -8.23 7.95 19.92
C CYS A 71 -8.44 8.17 21.43
N ASP A 72 -9.66 8.43 21.88
CA ASP A 72 -9.95 8.69 23.30
C ASP A 72 -9.50 7.52 24.20
N GLU A 73 -9.60 6.29 23.70
CA GLU A 73 -9.18 5.06 24.38
C GLU A 73 -7.66 4.87 24.41
N THR A 74 -6.89 5.60 23.60
CA THR A 74 -5.42 5.64 23.68
C THR A 74 -4.91 6.57 24.78
N GLY A 75 -5.82 7.17 25.57
CA GLY A 75 -5.56 8.09 26.67
C GLY A 75 -4.48 7.63 27.64
N GLY A 76 -3.22 7.89 27.30
CA GLY A 76 -2.15 8.05 28.25
C GLY A 76 -2.01 9.53 28.59
N ASP A 77 -1.68 9.83 29.85
CA ASP A 77 -1.39 11.16 30.44
C ASP A 77 -0.36 12.03 29.67
N ARG A 78 0.13 11.58 28.51
CA ARG A 78 1.21 12.20 27.71
C ARG A 78 0.89 12.39 26.22
N GLY A 79 -0.28 11.98 25.72
CA GLY A 79 -0.64 12.18 24.31
C GLY A 79 0.24 11.40 23.30
N GLU A 80 0.92 10.35 23.75
CA GLU A 80 1.70 9.45 22.89
C GLU A 80 0.74 8.53 22.11
N GLY A 81 0.83 8.53 20.78
CA GLY A 81 0.04 7.63 19.94
C GLY A 81 0.54 6.20 20.02
N ILE A 82 -0.33 5.25 19.66
CA ILE A 82 0.03 3.84 19.53
C ILE A 82 0.27 3.48 18.08
N GLU A 83 1.21 2.58 17.82
CA GLU A 83 1.41 2.05 16.47
C GLU A 83 0.49 0.84 16.22
N LEU A 84 -0.22 0.88 15.11
CA LEU A 84 -0.88 -0.26 14.49
C LEU A 84 -0.06 -0.70 13.27
N VAL A 85 0.21 -2.00 13.18
CA VAL A 85 1.05 -2.59 12.13
C VAL A 85 0.22 -3.52 11.26
N VAL A 86 0.24 -3.27 9.95
CA VAL A 86 -0.40 -4.10 8.94
C VAL A 86 0.67 -4.91 8.20
N PRO A 87 0.73 -6.23 8.39
CA PRO A 87 1.53 -7.11 7.55
C PRO A 87 0.82 -7.39 6.23
N ILE A 88 1.58 -7.29 5.12
CA ILE A 88 1.15 -7.67 3.78
C ILE A 88 2.12 -8.73 3.25
N ALA A 89 1.65 -9.96 3.12
CA ALA A 89 2.42 -11.03 2.49
C ALA A 89 2.41 -10.87 0.97
N LEU A 90 3.58 -10.99 0.34
CA LEU A 90 3.86 -10.75 -1.08
C LEU A 90 4.74 -11.89 -1.63
N GLY A 91 5.02 -11.87 -2.94
CA GLY A 91 6.03 -12.75 -3.52
C GLY A 91 7.45 -12.41 -3.04
N SER A 92 8.37 -13.36 -3.19
CA SER A 92 9.81 -13.11 -3.01
C SER A 92 10.40 -12.60 -4.33
N GLN A 93 11.64 -12.11 -4.30
CA GLN A 93 12.31 -11.72 -5.54
C GLN A 93 12.55 -12.92 -6.48
N ALA A 94 12.77 -14.12 -5.93
CA ALA A 94 12.95 -15.34 -6.69
C ALA A 94 11.62 -15.87 -7.25
N GLU A 95 10.51 -15.62 -6.53
CA GLU A 95 9.17 -16.06 -6.88
C GLU A 95 8.19 -14.90 -6.78
N PRO A 96 8.18 -13.98 -7.77
CA PRO A 96 7.20 -12.90 -7.82
C PRO A 96 5.77 -13.47 -7.85
N ALA A 97 4.92 -13.04 -6.94
CA ALA A 97 3.54 -13.49 -6.90
C ALA A 97 2.72 -12.71 -7.94
N GLY A 98 1.94 -13.42 -8.77
CA GLY A 98 1.01 -12.84 -9.74
C GLY A 98 -0.17 -12.15 -9.04
N LEU A 99 0.09 -10.94 -8.53
CA LEU A 99 -0.84 -10.12 -7.73
C LEU A 99 -1.49 -10.81 -6.51
N VAL A 100 -0.91 -11.90 -6.02
CA VAL A 100 -1.35 -12.50 -4.76
C VAL A 100 -0.70 -11.74 -3.62
N GLY A 101 -1.46 -10.85 -3.00
CA GLY A 101 -1.15 -10.24 -1.71
C GLY A 101 -2.21 -10.64 -0.69
N THR A 102 -1.80 -10.97 0.53
CA THR A 102 -2.75 -11.24 1.62
C THR A 102 -2.45 -10.32 2.80
N VAL A 103 -3.52 -9.88 3.45
CA VAL A 103 -3.50 -9.07 4.66
C VAL A 103 -4.25 -9.81 5.77
N GLU A 104 -3.90 -9.54 7.02
CA GLU A 104 -4.66 -10.04 8.17
C GLU A 104 -6.02 -9.34 8.25
N THR A 105 -7.00 -9.94 8.94
CA THR A 105 -8.35 -9.35 9.10
C THR A 105 -8.36 -8.13 10.02
N ALA A 106 -7.30 -7.93 10.81
CA ALA A 106 -7.12 -6.78 11.67
C ALA A 106 -5.63 -6.44 11.80
N ALA A 107 -5.32 -5.15 11.97
CA ALA A 107 -3.97 -4.70 12.27
C ALA A 107 -3.48 -5.24 13.62
N ARG A 108 -2.16 -5.36 13.78
CA ARG A 108 -1.52 -5.73 15.05
C ARG A 108 -1.22 -4.48 15.86
N GLY A 109 -1.40 -4.51 17.17
CA GLY A 109 -1.11 -3.36 18.03
C GLY A 109 -1.16 -3.69 19.53
N PRO A 110 -0.67 -2.79 20.38
CA PRO A 110 -0.58 -3.03 21.83
C PRO A 110 -1.94 -2.94 22.54
N SER A 111 -2.93 -2.26 21.95
CA SER A 111 -4.27 -2.12 22.53
C SER A 111 -5.28 -3.01 21.81
N ALA A 112 -5.77 -4.03 22.50
CA ALA A 112 -6.80 -4.93 21.96
C ALA A 112 -8.10 -4.19 21.64
N LEU A 113 -8.45 -3.16 22.42
CA LEU A 113 -9.65 -2.35 22.18
C LEU A 113 -9.54 -1.54 20.89
N VAL A 114 -8.42 -0.83 20.68
CA VAL A 114 -8.21 -0.07 19.44
C VAL A 114 -8.15 -1.00 18.23
N VAL A 115 -7.50 -2.16 18.35
CA VAL A 115 -7.47 -3.16 17.29
C VAL A 115 -8.88 -3.69 16.97
N ALA A 116 -9.73 -3.91 17.99
CA ALA A 116 -11.08 -4.41 17.78
C ALA A 116 -11.98 -3.41 17.04
N VAL A 117 -11.80 -2.11 17.29
CA VAL A 117 -12.59 -1.05 16.65
C VAL A 117 -12.03 -0.67 15.28
N TRP A 118 -10.72 -0.45 15.19
CA TRP A 118 -10.08 0.18 14.04
C TRP A 118 -9.21 -0.74 13.21
N GLY A 119 -8.96 -1.97 13.67
CA GLY A 119 -8.00 -2.88 13.04
C GLY A 119 -8.33 -3.21 11.60
N GLU A 120 -9.61 -3.43 11.28
CA GLU A 120 -10.07 -3.70 9.90
C GLU A 120 -9.93 -2.44 9.04
N THR A 121 -10.41 -1.28 9.52
CA THR A 121 -10.29 0.00 8.82
C THR A 121 -8.85 0.32 8.45
N VAL A 122 -7.91 0.10 9.37
CA VAL A 122 -6.48 0.32 9.16
C VAL A 122 -5.91 -0.67 8.13
N VAL A 123 -6.31 -1.93 8.17
CA VAL A 123 -5.96 -2.91 7.12
C VAL A 123 -6.49 -2.47 5.76
N ALA A 124 -7.77 -2.14 5.66
CA ALA A 124 -8.43 -1.76 4.41
C ALA A 124 -7.79 -0.51 3.80
N ALA A 125 -7.56 0.53 4.62
CA ALA A 125 -6.88 1.74 4.19
C ALA A 125 -5.45 1.45 3.69
N THR A 126 -4.71 0.62 4.42
CA THR A 126 -3.34 0.21 4.04
C THR A 126 -3.34 -0.57 2.74
N TRP A 127 -4.27 -1.51 2.57
CA TRP A 127 -4.40 -2.31 1.36
C TRP A 127 -4.70 -1.43 0.14
N LEU A 128 -5.66 -0.50 0.26
CA LEU A 128 -6.00 0.43 -0.82
C LEU A 128 -4.82 1.35 -1.17
N ALA A 129 -4.11 1.87 -0.17
CA ALA A 129 -2.91 2.69 -0.39
C ALA A 129 -1.82 1.88 -1.12
N PHE A 130 -1.58 0.64 -0.68
CA PHE A 130 -0.61 -0.25 -1.33
C PHE A 130 -0.98 -0.56 -2.80
N LEU A 131 -2.25 -0.84 -3.09
CA LEU A 131 -2.72 -1.05 -4.47
C LEU A 131 -2.54 0.20 -5.33
N ALA A 132 -2.80 1.39 -4.77
CA ALA A 132 -2.57 2.66 -5.48
C ALA A 132 -1.08 2.85 -5.80
N VAL A 133 -0.19 2.58 -4.85
CA VAL A 133 1.26 2.63 -5.07
C VAL A 133 1.70 1.63 -6.15
N CYS A 134 1.21 0.39 -6.12
CA CYS A 134 1.55 -0.59 -7.15
C CYS A 134 1.16 -0.13 -8.56
N ARG A 135 -0.03 0.48 -8.70
CA ARG A 135 -0.49 1.06 -9.98
C ARG A 135 0.38 2.23 -10.43
N GLU A 136 0.72 3.13 -9.52
CA GLU A 136 1.61 4.26 -9.78
C GLU A 136 3.00 3.79 -10.24
N VAL A 137 3.61 2.83 -9.53
CA VAL A 137 4.93 2.27 -9.87
C VAL A 137 4.89 1.57 -11.23
N ALA A 138 3.86 0.77 -11.53
CA ALA A 138 3.72 0.14 -12.83
C ALA A 138 3.51 1.16 -13.96
N GLY A 139 2.69 2.19 -13.73
CA GLY A 139 2.43 3.26 -14.70
C GLY A 139 3.68 4.05 -15.10
N ARG A 140 4.67 4.16 -14.20
CA ARG A 140 5.98 4.79 -14.51
C ARG A 140 6.81 4.01 -15.52
N ALA A 141 6.54 2.72 -15.72
CA ALA A 141 7.22 1.93 -16.74
C ALA A 141 6.78 2.30 -18.17
N GLY A 142 5.65 3.00 -18.32
CA GLY A 142 5.20 3.57 -19.58
C GLY A 142 3.73 3.30 -19.89
N LEU A 143 3.42 3.33 -21.18
CA LEU A 143 2.07 3.19 -21.69
C LEU A 143 1.98 1.99 -22.66
N ASP A 144 0.81 1.37 -22.72
CA ASP A 144 0.49 0.35 -23.72
C ASP A 144 0.16 0.95 -25.11
N ALA A 145 -0.19 0.08 -26.06
CA ALA A 145 -0.56 0.48 -27.43
C ALA A 145 -1.79 1.40 -27.52
N LYS A 146 -2.62 1.47 -26.46
CA LYS A 146 -3.79 2.38 -26.35
C LYS A 146 -3.48 3.63 -25.54
N ARG A 147 -2.19 3.88 -25.23
CA ARG A 147 -1.71 5.00 -24.42
C ARG A 147 -2.25 4.97 -22.98
N GLN A 148 -2.57 3.79 -22.46
CA GLN A 148 -2.96 3.61 -21.06
C GLN A 148 -1.75 3.21 -20.21
N PRO A 149 -1.66 3.64 -18.94
CA PRO A 149 -0.60 3.19 -18.04
C PRO A 149 -0.57 1.67 -17.90
N LEU A 150 0.64 1.10 -17.82
CA LEU A 150 0.82 -0.32 -17.53
C LEU A 150 0.25 -0.67 -16.14
N LEU A 151 -0.24 -1.90 -16.02
CA LEU A 151 -0.79 -2.45 -14.78
C LEU A 151 0.29 -3.16 -13.96
N PRO A 152 0.15 -3.28 -12.63
CA PRO A 152 0.97 -4.21 -11.87
C PRO A 152 0.55 -5.63 -12.24
N GLY A 153 1.47 -6.45 -12.77
CA GLY A 153 1.24 -7.86 -13.09
C GLY A 153 1.75 -8.82 -12.01
N ALA A 154 2.81 -8.44 -11.29
CA ALA A 154 3.30 -9.16 -10.12
C ALA A 154 3.97 -8.19 -9.13
N VAL A 155 4.03 -8.59 -7.87
CA VAL A 155 4.68 -7.81 -6.81
C VAL A 155 5.51 -8.71 -5.90
N TRP A 156 6.64 -8.19 -5.46
CA TRP A 156 7.51 -8.87 -4.52
C TRP A 156 8.19 -7.91 -3.56
N ALA A 157 8.58 -8.42 -2.40
CA ALA A 157 9.37 -7.69 -1.41
C ALA A 157 10.67 -8.43 -1.10
N ALA A 158 11.72 -7.65 -0.88
CA ALA A 158 13.00 -8.10 -0.35
C ALA A 158 13.53 -7.04 0.63
N PRO A 159 14.53 -7.35 1.47
CA PRO A 159 15.08 -6.35 2.39
C PRO A 159 15.44 -5.03 1.70
N GLY A 160 14.78 -3.94 2.13
CA GLY A 160 15.00 -2.57 1.66
C GLY A 160 14.40 -2.21 0.28
N ARG A 161 13.74 -3.14 -0.42
CA ARG A 161 13.18 -2.87 -1.76
C ARG A 161 11.88 -3.62 -2.07
N LEU A 162 10.97 -2.95 -2.75
CA LEU A 162 9.77 -3.52 -3.34
C LEU A 162 9.95 -3.53 -4.86
N GLY A 163 9.60 -4.64 -5.51
CA GLY A 163 9.54 -4.72 -6.96
C GLY A 163 8.12 -4.89 -7.46
N VAL A 164 7.78 -4.12 -8.48
CA VAL A 164 6.52 -4.24 -9.22
C VAL A 164 6.87 -4.62 -10.66
N VAL A 165 6.31 -5.74 -11.12
CA VAL A 165 6.46 -6.18 -12.50
C VAL A 165 5.32 -5.56 -13.31
N PRO A 166 5.59 -4.58 -14.20
CA PRO A 166 4.55 -3.96 -15.01
C PRO A 166 4.09 -4.92 -16.10
N GLN A 167 2.83 -4.80 -16.52
CA GLN A 167 2.25 -5.59 -17.57
C GLN A 167 1.30 -4.74 -18.42
N ALA A 168 1.37 -4.91 -19.74
CA ALA A 168 0.39 -4.33 -20.64
C ALA A 168 -0.97 -5.00 -20.47
N ARG A 169 -2.04 -4.22 -20.56
CA ARG A 169 -3.42 -4.73 -20.52
C ARG A 169 -3.65 -5.79 -21.60
N HIS A 170 -4.50 -6.77 -21.31
CA HIS A 170 -4.92 -7.71 -22.34
C HIS A 170 -5.84 -7.01 -23.34
N ALA A 171 -5.99 -7.61 -24.53
CA ALA A 171 -6.78 -7.01 -25.61
C ALA A 171 -8.24 -6.76 -25.21
N ILE A 172 -8.82 -7.60 -24.34
CA ILE A 172 -10.20 -7.42 -23.84
C ILE A 172 -10.32 -6.22 -22.89
N ASP A 173 -9.36 -6.03 -21.99
CA ASP A 173 -9.33 -4.89 -21.07
C ASP A 173 -9.18 -3.56 -21.82
N GLN A 174 -8.41 -3.57 -22.92
CA GLN A 174 -8.22 -2.42 -23.79
C GLN A 174 -9.49 -2.04 -24.57
N ALA A 175 -10.42 -2.99 -24.77
CA ALA A 175 -11.65 -2.78 -25.51
C ALA A 175 -12.78 -2.16 -24.66
N GLY A 176 -12.59 -2.01 -23.35
CA GLY A 176 -13.61 -1.47 -22.44
C GLY A 176 -14.83 -2.39 -22.27
N LEU A 177 -14.68 -3.68 -22.57
CA LEU A 177 -15.70 -4.69 -22.38
C LEU A 177 -15.56 -5.25 -20.96
N SER A 178 -16.18 -4.58 -19.99
CA SER A 178 -16.33 -5.05 -18.60
C SER A 178 -17.79 -4.96 -18.18
#